data_AF-A0AAW2HRA9-F1
#
_entry.id   AF-A0AAW2HRA9-F1
#
_cell.length_a   1.000
_cell.length_b   1.000
_cell.length_c   1.000
_cell.angle_alpha   90.00
_cell.angle_beta   90.00
_cell.angle_gamma   90.00
#
_symmetry.space_group_name_H-M   'P 1'
#
loop_
_entity.id
_entity.type
_entity.pdbx_description
1 polymer ?
#
loop_
_entity_poly.entity_id
_entity_poly.type
_entity_poly.pdbx_seq_one_letter_code
_entity_poly.pdbx_strand_id
1 'polypeptide(L)'
;MNRFKPPSKMCMVYPKPLGRSRQDESRVTFKISKELKLKERVRDVGGYRENPCLFELSLIFGCLKENNFNDRVCQEEVTKFQDCYRDSMRARETLQQRRLNPMKYIGSDKMIPNEINEMFRMFK
;
A
#
# COMPACT_ATOMS: atom_id res chain seq x y z
N MET A 1 32.28 -35.59 13.77
CA MET A 1 31.85 -37.01 13.81
C MET A 1 30.40 -37.08 14.22
N ASN A 2 29.53 -37.41 13.27
CA ASN A 2 28.11 -37.67 13.47
C ASN A 2 27.92 -38.89 14.37
N ARG A 3 27.04 -38.81 15.38
CA ARG A 3 26.23 -39.97 15.82
C ARG A 3 24.87 -39.49 16.33
N PHE A 4 23.95 -39.32 15.40
CA PHE A 4 22.53 -39.52 15.69
C PHE A 4 22.30 -41.03 15.80
N LYS A 5 21.79 -41.51 16.94
CA LYS A 5 21.29 -42.88 17.06
C LYS A 5 19.88 -42.81 17.64
N PRO A 6 18.82 -43.04 16.83
CA PRO A 6 17.46 -43.05 17.34
C PRO A 6 17.24 -44.35 18.14
N PRO A 7 16.58 -44.30 19.32
CA PRO A 7 16.18 -45.51 20.01
C PRO A 7 15.06 -46.23 19.27
N SER A 8 15.23 -47.54 19.25
CA SER A 8 14.42 -48.57 18.63
C SER A 8 12.96 -48.57 19.07
N LYS A 9 12.06 -48.61 18.07
CA LYS A 9 10.70 -49.16 18.09
C LYS A 9 9.99 -49.15 19.46
N MET A 10 9.37 -48.03 19.77
CA MET A 10 8.11 -48.02 20.53
C MET A 10 7.08 -47.36 19.64
N CYS A 11 6.18 -48.15 19.05
CA CYS A 11 5.05 -47.64 18.30
C CYS A 11 4.08 -46.98 19.29
N MET A 12 4.26 -45.69 19.56
CA MET A 12 3.21 -44.88 20.17
C MET A 12 2.12 -44.69 19.11
N VAL A 13 1.09 -45.54 19.15
CA VAL A 13 -0.16 -45.31 18.43
C VAL A 13 -0.86 -44.17 19.16
N TYR A 14 -0.65 -42.93 18.69
CA TYR A 14 -1.44 -41.81 19.19
C TYR A 14 -2.88 -41.99 18.71
N PRO A 15 -3.90 -42.00 19.60
CA PRO A 15 -5.29 -41.95 19.16
C PRO A 15 -5.46 -40.69 18.31
N LYS A 16 -6.09 -40.84 17.13
CA LYS A 16 -6.37 -39.72 16.22
C LYS A 16 -7.12 -38.63 17.01
N PRO A 17 -6.59 -37.41 17.17
CA PRO A 17 -7.32 -36.35 17.84
C PRO A 17 -8.55 -36.00 16.99
N LEU A 18 -9.73 -36.08 17.59
CA LEU A 18 -10.98 -35.51 17.07
C LEU A 18 -10.89 -33.97 17.14
N GLY A 19 -10.01 -33.37 16.34
CA GLY A 19 -9.79 -31.92 16.30
C GLY A 19 -8.36 -31.52 15.92
N ARG A 20 -8.15 -30.23 15.64
CA ARG A 20 -6.81 -29.68 15.44
C ARG A 20 -6.04 -29.72 16.77
N SER A 21 -5.02 -30.56 16.86
CA SER A 21 -4.09 -30.60 17.99
C SER A 21 -3.20 -29.34 18.05
N ARG A 22 -2.64 -29.06 19.23
CA ARG A 22 -1.64 -27.98 19.42
C ARG A 22 -0.54 -28.13 18.37
N GLN A 23 -0.23 -27.04 17.66
CA GLN A 23 0.87 -27.02 16.71
C GLN A 23 2.19 -27.10 17.50
N ASP A 24 3.06 -28.01 17.09
CA ASP A 24 4.39 -28.14 17.66
C ASP A 24 5.34 -27.14 16.96
N GLU A 25 5.87 -26.18 17.71
CA GLU A 25 6.78 -25.15 17.20
C GLU A 25 8.05 -25.75 16.60
N SER A 26 8.50 -26.91 17.09
CA SER A 26 9.69 -27.61 16.57
C SER A 26 9.48 -28.23 15.19
N ARG A 27 8.21 -28.45 14.80
CA ARG A 27 7.81 -28.99 13.50
C ARG A 27 7.90 -27.95 12.39
N VAL A 28 7.85 -26.66 12.72
CA VAL A 28 7.89 -25.55 11.76
C VAL A 28 9.27 -24.89 11.81
N THR A 29 10.07 -25.05 10.77
CA THR A 29 11.35 -24.34 10.64
C THR A 29 11.09 -22.88 10.29
N PHE A 30 10.70 -22.08 11.29
CA PHE A 30 10.49 -20.64 11.12
C PHE A 30 11.84 -19.91 11.21
N LYS A 31 12.35 -19.45 10.07
CA LYS A 31 13.52 -18.58 10.03
C LYS A 31 13.04 -17.13 10.05
N ILE A 32 13.16 -16.49 11.21
CA ILE A 32 12.84 -15.08 11.39
C ILE A 32 13.84 -14.25 10.57
N SER A 33 13.45 -13.76 9.39
CA SER A 33 14.32 -12.88 8.59
C SER A 33 14.47 -11.48 9.19
N LYS A 34 13.50 -11.05 10.01
CA LYS A 34 13.44 -9.74 10.68
C LYS A 34 12.74 -9.90 12.01
N GLU A 35 13.23 -9.20 13.03
CA GLU A 35 12.62 -9.21 14.36
C GLU A 35 11.13 -8.85 14.31
N LEU A 36 10.32 -9.62 15.05
CA LEU A 36 8.87 -9.42 15.16
C LEU A 36 8.53 -8.31 16.17
N LYS A 37 9.15 -7.14 15.98
CA LYS A 37 8.87 -5.95 16.77
C LYS A 37 8.41 -4.82 15.86
N LEU A 38 7.44 -4.04 16.35
CA LEU A 38 7.00 -2.86 15.64
C LEU A 38 8.18 -1.90 15.50
N LYS A 39 8.34 -1.32 14.31
CA LYS A 39 9.35 -0.30 14.07
C LYS A 39 8.82 1.06 14.46
N GLU A 40 9.74 1.93 14.84
CA GLU A 40 9.46 3.31 15.24
C GLU A 40 8.97 4.20 14.08
N ARG A 41 9.11 3.74 12.84
CA ARG A 41 8.67 4.46 11.65
C ARG A 41 8.11 3.52 10.58
N VAL A 42 7.07 3.99 9.91
CA VAL A 42 6.55 3.44 8.67
C VAL A 42 7.37 3.99 7.51
N ARG A 43 7.64 3.14 6.53
CA ARG A 43 8.29 3.56 5.30
C ARG A 43 7.28 4.31 4.43
N ASP A 44 7.66 5.47 3.91
CA ASP A 44 6.95 6.07 2.80
C ASP A 44 7.30 5.26 1.53
N VAL A 45 6.42 4.33 1.17
CA VAL A 45 6.52 3.67 -0.13
C VAL A 45 5.97 4.67 -1.12
N GLY A 46 6.86 5.41 -1.79
CA GLY A 46 6.47 6.38 -2.81
C GLY A 46 5.49 5.73 -3.78
N GLY A 47 4.23 6.14 -3.70
CA GLY A 47 3.17 5.58 -4.53
C GLY A 47 3.53 5.72 -6.01
N TYR A 48 3.06 4.77 -6.82
CA TYR A 48 3.11 4.90 -8.27
C TYR A 48 2.44 6.23 -8.64
N ARG A 49 3.23 7.15 -9.22
CA ARG A 49 2.74 8.48 -9.62
C ARG A 49 2.02 8.31 -10.94
N GLU A 50 0.78 7.83 -10.89
CA GLU A 50 -0.11 7.89 -12.04
C GLU A 50 -0.31 9.35 -12.40
N ASN A 51 -0.12 9.66 -13.68
CA ASN A 51 -0.46 10.98 -14.21
C ASN A 51 -2.00 11.07 -14.19
N PRO A 52 -2.60 11.99 -13.42
CA PRO A 52 -4.00 11.91 -13.01
C PRO A 52 -4.99 12.10 -14.17
N CYS A 53 -4.58 12.73 -15.27
CA CYS A 53 -5.46 13.09 -16.38
C CYS A 53 -5.05 12.50 -17.74
N LEU A 54 -4.35 11.36 -17.74
CA LEU A 54 -3.95 10.69 -19.00
C LEU A 54 -5.15 10.18 -19.79
N PHE A 55 -6.20 9.75 -19.10
CA PHE A 55 -7.39 9.19 -19.73
C PHE A 55 -8.13 10.27 -20.53
N GLU A 56 -8.39 11.42 -19.92
CA GLU A 56 -9.05 12.56 -20.54
C GLU A 56 -8.20 13.11 -21.70
N LEU A 57 -6.88 13.12 -21.53
CA LEU A 57 -5.97 13.49 -22.61
C LEU A 57 -6.07 12.53 -23.80
N SER A 58 -6.23 11.23 -23.55
CA SER A 58 -6.42 10.24 -24.62
C SER A 58 -7.74 10.42 -25.37
N LEU A 59 -8.81 10.85 -24.68
CA LEU A 59 -10.10 11.16 -25.31
C LEU A 59 -10.01 12.39 -26.22
N ILE A 60 -9.30 13.44 -25.79
CA ILE A 60 -9.03 14.60 -26.63
C ILE A 60 -8.30 14.18 -27.91
N PHE A 61 -7.24 13.38 -27.80
CA PHE A 61 -6.50 12.92 -28.97
C PHE A 61 -7.35 12.03 -29.89
N GLY A 62 -8.25 11.22 -29.32
CA GLY A 62 -9.24 10.47 -30.10
C GLY A 62 -10.16 11.40 -30.90
N CYS A 63 -10.78 12.37 -30.24
CA CYS A 63 -11.71 13.30 -30.89
C CYS A 63 -11.01 14.16 -31.96
N LEU A 64 -9.81 14.67 -31.68
CA LEU A 64 -9.03 15.46 -32.64
C LEU A 64 -8.69 14.65 -33.89
N LYS A 65 -8.35 13.37 -33.72
CA LYS A 65 -8.03 12.47 -34.84
C LYS A 65 -9.24 12.23 -35.74
N GLU A 66 -10.42 12.06 -35.16
CA GLU A 66 -11.66 11.82 -35.92
C GLU A 66 -12.18 13.08 -36.63
N ASN A 67 -11.92 14.26 -36.07
CA ASN A 67 -12.48 15.53 -36.54
C ASN A 67 -11.46 16.46 -37.23
N ASN A 68 -10.39 15.90 -37.82
CA ASN A 68 -9.34 16.67 -38.51
C ASN A 68 -8.76 17.83 -37.68
N PHE A 69 -8.57 17.60 -36.38
CA PHE A 69 -8.04 18.58 -35.43
C PHE A 69 -8.90 19.84 -35.28
N ASN A 70 -10.22 19.73 -35.45
CA ASN A 70 -11.14 20.82 -35.18
C ASN A 70 -11.50 20.90 -33.68
N ASP A 71 -10.81 21.78 -32.96
CA ASP A 71 -10.99 21.99 -31.52
C ASP A 71 -12.41 22.38 -31.12
N ARG A 72 -13.21 22.97 -32.03
CA ARG A 72 -14.59 23.38 -31.71
C ARG A 72 -15.54 22.20 -31.52
N VAL A 73 -15.26 21.08 -32.18
CA VAL A 73 -16.09 19.86 -32.06
C VAL A 73 -15.75 19.13 -30.76
N CYS A 74 -14.49 19.16 -30.35
CA CYS A 74 -13.98 18.45 -29.17
C CYS A 74 -14.07 19.25 -27.85
N GLN A 75 -14.96 20.24 -27.77
CA GLN A 75 -15.06 21.11 -26.60
C GLN A 75 -15.46 20.33 -25.33
N GLU A 76 -16.25 19.27 -25.45
CA GLU A 76 -16.68 18.46 -24.31
C GLU A 76 -15.52 17.67 -23.68
N GLU A 77 -14.62 17.13 -24.49
CA GLU A 77 -13.43 16.42 -24.04
C GLU A 77 -12.42 17.38 -23.40
N VAL A 78 -12.30 18.59 -23.95
CA VAL A 78 -11.45 19.65 -23.42
C VAL A 78 -11.93 20.12 -22.05
N THR A 79 -13.24 20.32 -21.84
CA THR A 79 -13.77 20.74 -20.54
C THR A 79 -13.55 19.65 -19.48
N LYS A 80 -13.80 18.39 -19.81
CA LYS A 80 -13.53 17.25 -18.91
C LYS A 80 -12.05 17.17 -18.50
N PHE A 81 -11.14 17.38 -19.44
CA PHE A 81 -9.69 17.43 -19.14
C PHE A 81 -9.33 18.58 -18.20
N GLN A 82 -9.86 19.78 -18.45
CA GLN A 82 -9.61 20.95 -17.60
C GLN A 82 -10.12 20.73 -16.16
N ASP A 83 -11.28 20.10 -16.02
CA ASP A 83 -11.85 19.76 -14.72
C ASP A 83 -10.98 18.75 -13.98
N CYS A 84 -10.56 17.66 -14.63
CA CYS A 84 -9.61 16.70 -14.06
C CYS A 84 -8.31 17.40 -13.62
N TYR A 85 -7.75 18.25 -14.49
CA TYR A 85 -6.48 18.92 -14.22
C TYR A 85 -6.59 19.82 -12.98
N ARG A 86 -7.64 20.62 -12.88
CA ARG A 86 -7.90 21.49 -11.73
C ARG A 86 -8.02 20.69 -10.42
N ASP A 87 -8.76 19.58 -10.44
CA ASP A 87 -8.95 18.78 -9.24
C ASP A 87 -7.67 18.04 -8.83
N SER A 88 -6.87 17.61 -9.80
CA SER A 88 -5.55 17.03 -9.55
C SER A 88 -4.57 18.04 -8.90
N MET A 89 -4.63 19.30 -9.34
CA MET A 89 -3.81 20.37 -8.77
C MET A 89 -4.22 20.67 -7.32
N ARG A 90 -5.52 20.74 -7.04
CA ARG A 90 -6.05 20.88 -5.67
C ARG A 90 -5.64 19.70 -4.77
N ALA A 91 -5.75 18.47 -5.27
CA ALA A 91 -5.32 17.28 -4.53
C ALA A 91 -3.81 17.31 -4.21
N ARG A 92 -2.99 17.77 -5.16
CA ARG A 92 -1.55 17.93 -4.94
C ARG A 92 -1.24 18.99 -3.88
N GLU A 93 -1.90 20.14 -3.95
CA GLU A 93 -1.73 21.22 -2.97
C GLU A 93 -2.13 20.77 -1.56
N THR A 94 -3.28 20.12 -1.42
CA THR A 94 -3.73 19.59 -0.12
C THR A 94 -2.76 18.56 0.44
N LEU A 95 -2.24 17.63 -0.37
CA LEU A 95 -1.20 16.69 0.06
C LEU A 95 0.09 17.40 0.47
N GLN A 96 0.49 18.45 -0.25
CA GLN A 96 1.65 19.25 0.12
C GLN A 96 1.45 19.97 1.46
N GLN A 97 0.28 20.56 1.69
CA GLN A 97 -0.06 21.20 2.97
C GLN A 97 -0.05 20.19 4.13
N ARG A 98 -0.58 18.98 3.91
CA ARG A 98 -0.52 17.88 4.88
C ARG A 98 0.90 17.46 5.23
N ARG A 99 1.80 17.44 4.23
CA ARG A 99 3.22 17.14 4.44
C ARG A 99 3.95 18.21 5.25
N LEU A 100 3.60 19.49 5.05
CA LEU A 100 4.19 20.60 5.79
C LEU A 100 3.67 20.67 7.24
N ASN A 101 2.39 20.36 7.43
CA ASN A 101 1.72 20.43 8.73
C ASN A 101 1.06 19.09 9.11
N PRO A 102 1.86 18.03 9.35
CA PRO A 102 1.34 16.69 9.64
C PRO A 102 0.53 16.62 10.94
N MET A 103 0.85 17.48 11.92
CA MET A 103 0.17 17.54 13.23
C MET A 103 -1.34 17.81 13.12
N LYS A 104 -1.76 18.57 12.10
CA LYS A 104 -3.17 18.97 11.92
C LYS A 104 -4.11 17.80 11.61
N TYR A 105 -3.57 16.71 11.08
CA TYR A 105 -4.33 15.59 10.52
C TYR A 105 -4.16 14.28 11.32
N ILE A 106 -3.49 14.35 12.47
CA ILE A 106 -3.32 13.23 13.40
C ILE A 106 -4.69 12.84 13.97
N GLY A 107 -4.98 11.53 13.96
CA GLY A 107 -6.29 11.00 14.39
C GLY A 107 -7.35 10.93 13.30
N SER A 108 -7.00 11.25 12.05
CA SER A 108 -7.87 10.98 10.90
C SER A 108 -7.86 9.50 10.50
N ASP A 109 -8.98 9.00 9.96
CA ASP A 109 -9.09 7.59 9.51
C ASP A 109 -8.08 7.22 8.41
N LYS A 110 -7.60 8.20 7.64
CA LYS A 110 -6.66 8.01 6.51
C LYS A 110 -5.46 8.96 6.65
N MET A 111 -4.53 8.56 7.50
CA MET A 111 -3.26 9.26 7.70
C MET A 111 -2.22 8.90 6.63
N ILE A 112 -1.47 9.90 6.17
CA ILE A 112 -0.29 9.67 5.31
C ILE A 112 0.90 9.18 6.17
N PRO A 113 1.90 8.48 5.58
CA PRO A 113 3.03 7.94 6.34
C PRO A 113 3.76 8.96 7.23
N ASN A 114 3.85 10.21 6.78
CA ASN A 114 4.46 11.29 7.58
C ASN A 114 3.64 11.60 8.84
N GLU A 115 2.31 11.65 8.74
CA GLU A 115 1.43 11.90 9.89
C GLU A 115 1.50 10.75 10.91
N ILE A 116 1.53 9.50 10.43
CA ILE A 116 1.71 8.32 11.29
C ILE A 116 3.08 8.36 12.00
N ASN A 117 4.13 8.72 11.27
CA ASN A 117 5.47 8.82 11.84
C ASN A 117 5.58 9.92 12.89
N GLU A 118 4.91 11.06 12.69
CA GLU A 118 4.81 12.09 13.72
C GLU A 118 4.01 11.61 14.93
N MET A 119 2.89 10.91 14.71
CA MET A 119 2.11 10.31 15.80
C MET A 119 2.96 9.32 16.61
N PHE A 120 3.75 8.45 15.96
CA PHE A 120 4.64 7.52 16.66
C PHE A 120 5.70 8.21 17.52
N ARG A 121 6.10 9.45 17.19
CA ARG A 121 7.03 10.23 18.03
C ARG A 121 6.39 10.75 19.31
N MET A 122 5.07 10.93 19.34
CA MET A 122 4.37 11.42 20.53
C MET A 122 4.32 10.40 21.67
N PHE A 123 4.26 9.11 21.32
CA PHE A 123 4.07 8.01 22.27
C PHE A 123 5.37 7.26 22.61
N LYS A 124 6.51 7.83 22.22
CA LYS A 124 7.83 7.28 22.52
C LYS A 124 8.31 7.67 23.91
#